data_AF-A0AAD5V2K8-F1
#
_entry.id   AF-A0AAD5V2K8-F1
#
_cell.length_a   1.000
_cell.length_b   1.000
_cell.length_c   1.000
_cell.angle_alpha   90.00
_cell.angle_beta   90.00
_cell.angle_gamma   90.00
#
_symmetry.space_group_name_H-M   'P 1'
#
loop_
_entity.id
_entity.type
_entity.pdbx_description
1 polymer ?
#
loop_
_entity_poly.entity_id
_entity_poly.type
_entity_poly.pdbx_seq_one_letter_code
_entity_poly.pdbx_strand_id
1 'polypeptide(L)'
;MCGEEAMKNVALVTNMWDPSLVDMAVAEARHEELIDKDIFFRPAIVAGAQVYRNNNPPQSGQAIIRSLLGNTPVPLQIQRELRDEGRNITETTAGAELLRELTEMTNRHRREIDEIQREMQDAIRERDFETQRELERARNEALENQRRAEEERSALVSHFDDQRRLLQDEMRKIRRAFQEEADARSAQTRTSEQIQISQQQRAIIMREHNERLRAHLVEMQQRHNGSSGIPLSNIILPAVTVLLTLML
;
A
#
# COMPACT_ATOMS: atom_id res chain seq x y z
N MET A 1 4.93 -0.34 18.67
CA MET A 1 4.50 -0.33 17.24
C MET A 1 5.69 -0.49 16.28
N CYS A 2 6.62 0.46 16.20
CA CYS A 2 7.77 0.36 15.29
C CYS A 2 8.85 -0.61 15.79
N GLY A 3 9.06 -0.66 17.11
CA GLY A 3 10.17 -1.40 17.73
C GLY A 3 11.48 -0.61 17.66
N GLU A 4 12.38 -0.90 18.61
CA GLU A 4 13.63 -0.15 18.81
C GLU A 4 14.53 -0.18 17.55
N GLU A 5 14.67 -1.33 16.91
CA GLU A 5 15.51 -1.51 15.71
C GLU A 5 15.10 -0.63 14.52
N ALA A 6 13.80 -0.34 14.40
CA ALA A 6 13.25 0.46 13.31
C ALA A 6 13.27 1.97 13.62
N MET A 7 13.60 2.40 14.84
CA MET A 7 13.53 3.81 15.24
C MET A 7 14.44 4.72 14.42
N LYS A 8 15.60 4.23 13.97
CA LYS A 8 16.47 4.94 13.01
C LYS A 8 15.79 5.32 11.68
N ASN A 9 14.67 4.67 11.34
CA ASN A 9 13.88 4.94 10.14
C ASN A 9 12.61 5.76 10.45
N VAL A 10 12.42 6.19 11.69
CA VAL A 10 11.23 6.93 12.13
C VAL A 10 11.51 8.43 12.11
N ALA A 11 10.61 9.18 11.48
CA ALA A 11 10.57 10.63 11.56
C ALA A 11 9.40 11.07 12.45
N LEU A 12 9.71 11.79 13.53
CA LEU A 12 8.76 12.42 14.42
C LEU A 12 8.51 13.84 13.91
N VAL A 13 7.32 14.08 13.35
CA VAL A 13 7.02 15.33 12.66
C VAL A 13 6.00 16.13 13.47
N THR A 14 6.44 17.27 13.99
CA THR A 14 5.57 18.22 14.71
C THR A 14 4.97 19.23 13.74
N ASN A 15 3.69 19.55 13.88
CA ASN A 15 2.95 20.49 13.03
C ASN A 15 2.49 21.72 13.83
N MET A 16 1.64 22.57 13.24
CA MET A 16 1.07 23.76 13.89
C MET A 16 2.11 24.82 14.31
N TRP A 17 3.13 25.00 13.50
CA TRP A 17 4.18 26.02 13.68
C TRP A 17 3.83 27.39 13.09
N ASP A 18 2.55 27.63 12.82
CA ASP A 18 2.09 28.88 12.22
C ASP A 18 2.02 29.99 13.30
N PRO A 19 2.84 31.06 13.19
CA PRO A 19 2.83 32.15 14.17
C PRO A 19 1.51 32.91 14.24
N SER A 20 0.62 32.75 13.25
CA SER A 20 -0.72 33.33 13.27
C SER A 20 -1.73 32.53 14.11
N LEU A 21 -1.44 31.25 14.37
CA LEU A 21 -2.32 30.34 15.12
C LEU A 21 -1.86 30.14 16.57
N VAL A 22 -0.57 30.32 16.85
CA VAL A 22 -0.02 30.09 18.19
C VAL A 22 1.13 31.04 18.50
N ASP A 23 1.27 31.38 19.77
CA ASP A 23 2.46 32.09 20.27
C ASP A 23 3.69 31.18 20.12
N MET A 24 4.72 31.67 19.43
CA MET A 24 5.93 30.91 19.14
C MET A 24 6.72 30.51 20.38
N ALA A 25 6.70 31.31 21.45
CA ALA A 25 7.35 30.94 22.70
C ALA A 25 6.66 29.75 23.37
N VAL A 26 5.32 29.71 23.31
CA VAL A 26 4.52 28.58 23.82
C VAL A 26 4.72 27.33 22.96
N ALA A 27 4.75 27.48 21.63
CA ALA A 27 5.02 26.37 20.72
C ALA A 27 6.40 25.76 20.95
N GLU A 28 7.42 26.59 21.13
CA GLU A 28 8.79 26.15 21.41
C GLU A 28 8.86 25.40 22.74
N ALA A 29 8.30 25.95 23.82
CA ALA A 29 8.29 25.29 25.13
C ALA A 29 7.59 23.92 25.10
N ARG A 30 6.47 23.80 24.36
CA ARG A 30 5.77 22.52 24.16
C ARG A 30 6.60 21.54 23.33
N HIS A 31 7.30 22.03 22.33
CA HIS A 31 8.17 21.19 21.50
C HIS A 31 9.35 20.66 22.31
N GLU A 32 10.01 21.50 23.11
CA GLU A 32 11.05 21.11 24.06
C GLU A 32 10.52 20.04 25.04
N GLU A 33 9.33 20.27 25.59
CA GLU A 33 8.68 19.29 26.47
C GLU A 33 8.48 17.93 25.77
N LEU A 34 8.03 17.93 24.52
CA LEU A 34 7.82 16.71 23.73
C LEU A 34 9.13 15.95 23.49
N ILE A 35 10.24 16.63 23.26
CA ILE A 35 11.53 15.98 22.97
C ILE A 35 12.28 15.55 24.24
N ASP A 36 12.08 16.21 25.38
CA ASP A 36 12.90 16.01 26.59
C ASP A 36 12.29 15.08 27.63
N LYS A 37 10.97 14.86 27.62
CA LYS A 37 10.32 14.01 28.63
C LYS A 37 10.22 12.56 28.18
N ASP A 38 10.52 11.64 29.10
CA ASP A 38 10.46 10.19 28.87
C ASP A 38 9.05 9.68 28.60
N ILE A 39 8.01 10.43 28.97
CA ILE A 39 6.61 10.11 28.65
C ILE A 39 6.23 10.47 27.20
N PHE A 40 7.07 11.21 26.49
CA PHE A 40 6.80 11.69 25.12
C PHE A 40 7.80 11.08 24.13
N PHE A 41 8.53 11.91 23.36
CA PHE A 41 9.35 11.45 22.25
C PHE A 41 10.78 11.08 22.64
N ARG A 42 11.24 11.46 23.83
CA ARG A 42 12.60 11.17 24.28
C ARG A 42 13.01 9.70 24.10
N PRO A 43 12.20 8.69 24.50
CA PRO A 43 12.60 7.29 24.31
C PRO A 43 12.80 6.92 22.83
N ALA A 44 11.94 7.45 21.95
CA ALA A 44 12.06 7.21 20.51
C ALA A 44 13.30 7.92 19.93
N ILE A 45 13.61 9.14 20.38
CA ILE A 45 14.79 9.91 19.96
C ILE A 45 16.07 9.19 20.40
N VAL A 46 16.13 8.71 21.65
CA VAL A 46 17.26 7.93 22.17
C VAL A 46 17.46 6.64 21.37
N ALA A 47 16.37 6.01 20.91
CA ALA A 47 16.42 4.84 20.03
C ALA A 47 16.76 5.18 18.56
N GLY A 48 16.96 6.45 18.21
CA GLY A 48 17.45 6.89 16.90
C GLY A 48 16.41 7.56 15.99
N ALA A 49 15.19 7.80 16.48
CA ALA A 49 14.19 8.56 15.73
C ALA A 49 14.62 10.01 15.52
N GLN A 50 14.32 10.56 14.35
CA GLN A 50 14.68 11.92 13.98
C GLN A 50 13.48 12.85 14.12
N VAL A 51 13.70 14.04 14.69
CA VAL A 51 12.63 15.04 14.89
C VAL A 51 12.65 16.09 13.80
N TYR A 52 11.48 16.42 13.26
CA TYR A 52 11.29 17.43 12.23
C TYR A 52 10.15 18.37 12.59
N ARG A 53 10.27 19.62 12.15
CA ARG A 53 9.19 20.61 12.18
C ARG A 53 8.57 20.72 10.80
N ASN A 54 7.25 20.58 10.73
CA ASN A 54 6.48 20.79 9.52
C ASN A 54 5.92 22.21 9.54
N ASN A 55 6.72 23.16 9.05
CA ASN A 55 6.40 24.59 8.98
C ASN A 55 5.93 25.03 7.58
N ASN A 56 6.17 24.23 6.54
CA ASN A 56 5.73 24.51 5.18
C ASN A 56 5.44 23.20 4.42
N PRO A 57 4.19 22.69 4.46
CA PRO A 57 3.87 21.30 4.16
C PRO A 57 4.50 20.70 2.88
N PRO A 58 4.55 21.39 1.72
CA PRO A 58 5.17 20.83 0.53
C PRO A 58 6.70 20.70 0.63
N GLN A 59 7.39 21.71 1.16
CA GLN A 59 8.85 21.77 1.21
C GLN A 59 9.40 20.94 2.37
N SER A 60 8.85 21.09 3.58
CA SER A 60 9.26 20.27 4.73
C SER A 60 8.94 18.79 4.51
N GLY A 61 7.79 18.48 3.91
CA GLY A 61 7.44 17.11 3.54
C GLY A 61 8.46 16.46 2.61
N GLN A 62 8.88 17.15 1.54
CA GLN A 62 9.91 16.62 0.64
C GLN A 62 11.27 16.43 1.33
N ALA A 63 11.66 17.36 2.20
CA ALA A 63 12.92 17.24 2.94
C ALA A 63 12.92 16.02 3.87
N ILE A 64 11.82 15.78 4.58
CA ILE A 64 11.63 14.61 5.45
C ILE A 64 11.66 13.31 4.64
N ILE A 65 10.99 13.26 3.49
CA ILE A 65 11.04 12.06 2.63
C ILE A 65 12.48 11.81 2.17
N ARG A 66 13.19 12.85 1.71
CA ARG A 66 14.58 12.73 1.24
C ARG A 66 15.53 12.21 2.32
N SER A 67 15.35 12.61 3.59
CA SER A 67 16.20 12.11 4.67
C SER A 67 15.96 10.63 4.98
N LEU A 68 14.77 10.10 4.69
CA LEU A 68 14.44 8.68 4.91
C LEU A 68 14.83 7.78 3.73
N LEU A 69 14.93 8.29 2.51
CA LEU A 69 15.20 7.49 1.30
C LEU A 69 16.53 6.72 1.33
N GLY A 70 17.53 7.20 2.08
CA GLY A 70 18.83 6.55 2.21
C GLY A 70 18.88 5.43 3.25
N ASN A 71 17.81 5.26 4.03
CA ASN A 71 17.82 4.32 5.15
C ASN A 71 17.62 2.87 4.67
N THR A 72 18.34 1.94 5.30
CA THR A 72 18.12 0.51 5.07
C THR A 72 16.75 0.12 5.61
N PRO A 73 15.86 -0.50 4.81
CA PRO A 73 14.54 -0.93 5.28
C PRO A 73 14.67 -1.92 6.44
N VAL A 74 13.88 -1.70 7.49
CA VAL A 74 13.76 -2.59 8.66
C VAL A 74 12.29 -2.91 8.84
N PRO A 75 11.89 -4.19 9.01
CA PRO A 75 10.51 -4.54 9.30
C PRO A 75 10.09 -3.95 10.65
N LEU A 76 8.91 -3.33 10.69
CA LEU A 76 8.37 -2.82 11.94
C LEU A 76 8.05 -3.99 12.89
N GLN A 77 8.18 -3.78 14.19
CA GLN A 77 7.84 -4.79 15.19
C GLN A 77 6.42 -5.32 15.01
N ILE A 78 5.43 -4.45 14.79
CA ILE A 78 4.06 -4.89 14.53
C ILE A 78 3.94 -5.75 13.27
N GLN A 79 4.77 -5.51 12.25
CA GLN A 79 4.77 -6.34 11.03
C GLN A 79 5.35 -7.73 11.31
N ARG A 80 6.41 -7.83 12.12
CA ARG A 80 6.97 -9.13 12.56
C ARG A 80 5.95 -9.91 13.40
N GLU A 81 5.34 -9.25 14.37
CA GLU A 81 4.34 -9.87 15.25
C GLU A 81 3.14 -10.41 14.45
N LEU A 82 2.63 -9.62 13.49
CA LEU A 82 1.49 -10.03 12.66
C LEU A 82 1.83 -11.11 11.64
N ARG A 83 2.99 -11.01 10.98
CA ARG A 83 3.33 -11.84 9.81
C ARG A 83 4.19 -13.04 10.17
N ASP A 84 5.25 -12.81 10.93
CA ASP A 84 6.27 -13.82 11.18
C ASP A 84 5.90 -14.67 12.42
N GLU A 85 5.28 -14.03 13.42
CA GLU A 85 4.81 -14.71 14.64
C GLU A 85 3.34 -15.12 14.59
N GLY A 86 2.59 -14.63 13.59
CA GLY A 86 1.18 -14.99 13.37
C GLY A 86 0.22 -14.49 14.45
N ARG A 87 0.60 -13.46 15.22
CA ARG A 87 -0.24 -12.88 16.28
C ARG A 87 -1.44 -12.14 15.69
N ASN A 88 -2.53 -12.09 16.44
CA ASN A 88 -3.62 -11.16 16.14
C ASN A 88 -3.17 -9.72 16.45
N ILE A 89 -3.79 -8.71 15.82
CA ILE A 89 -3.50 -7.29 16.03
C ILE A 89 -3.63 -6.89 17.51
N THR A 90 -4.56 -7.50 18.24
CA THR A 90 -4.77 -7.25 19.68
C THR A 90 -3.71 -7.91 20.57
N GLU A 91 -2.98 -8.90 20.06
CA GLU A 91 -1.89 -9.62 20.74
C GLU A 91 -0.51 -9.06 20.40
N THR A 92 -0.43 -8.12 19.45
CA THR A 92 0.78 -7.34 19.18
C THR A 92 1.13 -6.48 20.39
N THR A 93 2.41 -6.15 20.58
CA THR A 93 2.80 -5.26 21.69
C THR A 93 2.08 -3.91 21.61
N ALA A 94 1.83 -3.41 20.39
CA ALA A 94 1.07 -2.16 20.20
C ALA A 94 -0.43 -2.31 20.55
N GLY A 95 -1.05 -3.41 20.11
CA GLY A 95 -2.46 -3.68 20.41
C GLY A 95 -2.71 -3.97 21.88
N ALA A 96 -1.80 -4.70 22.53
CA ALA A 96 -1.85 -4.96 23.97
C ALA A 96 -1.74 -3.66 24.79
N GLU A 97 -0.86 -2.73 24.39
CA GLU A 97 -0.76 -1.43 25.06
C GLU A 97 -2.03 -0.59 24.86
N LEU A 98 -2.59 -0.56 23.65
CA LEU A 98 -3.85 0.14 23.36
C LEU A 98 -5.01 -0.42 24.20
N LEU A 99 -5.04 -1.73 24.41
CA LEU A 99 -6.07 -2.44 25.18
C LEU A 99 -5.72 -2.59 26.67
N ARG A 100 -4.60 -2.00 27.13
CA ARG A 100 -4.08 -2.22 28.47
C ARG A 100 -5.07 -1.77 29.53
N GLU A 101 -5.59 -0.54 29.39
CA GLU A 101 -6.53 0.03 30.36
C GLU A 101 -7.83 -0.78 30.46
N LEU A 102 -8.41 -1.18 29.31
CA LEU A 102 -9.60 -2.03 29.27
C LEU A 102 -9.32 -3.39 29.94
N THR A 103 -8.16 -3.98 29.65
CA THR A 103 -7.76 -5.28 30.22
C THR A 103 -7.54 -5.17 31.73
N GLU A 104 -6.90 -4.12 32.20
CA GLU A 104 -6.68 -3.84 33.62
C GLU A 104 -8.00 -3.59 34.37
N MET A 105 -8.92 -2.85 33.76
CA MET A 105 -10.26 -2.60 34.29
C MET A 105 -11.07 -3.89 34.41
N THR A 106 -11.13 -4.72 33.36
CA THR A 106 -11.78 -6.03 33.41
C THR A 106 -11.18 -6.93 34.49
N ASN A 107 -9.86 -6.94 34.63
CA ASN A 107 -9.18 -7.71 35.67
C ASN A 107 -9.46 -7.20 37.08
N ARG A 108 -9.59 -5.87 37.26
CA ARG A 108 -9.94 -5.26 38.54
C ARG A 108 -11.35 -5.65 38.96
N HIS A 109 -12.34 -5.49 38.07
CA HIS A 109 -13.73 -5.88 38.36
C HIS A 109 -13.88 -7.38 38.63
N ARG A 110 -13.11 -8.24 37.93
CA ARG A 110 -13.10 -9.67 38.24
C ARG A 110 -12.65 -9.95 39.68
N ARG A 111 -11.57 -9.31 40.14
CA ARG A 111 -11.08 -9.47 41.53
C ARG A 111 -12.10 -8.95 42.55
N GLU A 112 -12.68 -7.78 42.28
CA GLU A 112 -13.72 -7.18 43.11
C GLU A 112 -14.93 -8.13 43.26
N ILE A 113 -15.38 -8.75 42.17
CA ILE A 113 -16.46 -9.75 42.22
C ILE A 113 -16.04 -10.98 43.06
N ASP A 114 -14.81 -11.48 42.89
CA ASP A 114 -14.30 -12.61 43.66
C ASP A 114 -14.16 -12.31 45.16
N GLU A 115 -13.90 -11.05 45.53
CA GLU A 115 -13.85 -10.56 46.91
C GLU A 115 -15.26 -10.44 47.49
N ILE A 116 -16.18 -9.78 46.78
CA ILE A 116 -17.60 -9.65 47.19
C ILE A 116 -18.23 -11.04 47.37
N GLN A 117 -17.91 -12.01 46.50
CA GLN A 117 -18.40 -13.38 46.64
C GLN A 117 -17.94 -14.07 47.93
N ARG A 118 -16.72 -13.78 48.40
CA ARG A 118 -16.20 -14.31 49.66
C ARG A 118 -16.89 -13.64 50.86
N GLU A 119 -17.00 -12.32 50.86
CA GLU A 119 -17.69 -11.57 51.91
C GLU A 119 -19.16 -11.99 52.03
N MET A 120 -19.81 -12.29 50.91
CA MET A 120 -21.20 -12.75 50.89
C MET A 120 -21.34 -14.14 51.54
N GLN A 121 -20.37 -15.03 51.38
CA GLN A 121 -20.36 -16.32 52.08
C GLN A 121 -20.22 -16.13 53.60
N ASP A 122 -19.44 -15.14 54.04
CA ASP A 122 -19.25 -14.81 55.45
C ASP A 122 -20.53 -14.23 56.06
N ALA A 123 -21.16 -13.26 55.39
CA ALA A 123 -22.44 -12.68 55.80
C ALA A 123 -23.58 -13.72 55.83
N ILE A 124 -23.55 -14.75 54.97
CA ILE A 124 -24.47 -15.90 55.04
C ILE A 124 -24.25 -16.74 56.30
N ARG A 125 -22.99 -17.00 56.66
CA ARG A 125 -22.65 -17.74 57.89
C ARG A 125 -23.08 -16.98 59.14
N GLU A 126 -22.93 -15.66 59.13
CA GLU A 126 -23.27 -14.77 60.27
C GLU A 126 -24.76 -14.40 60.33
N ARG A 127 -25.55 -14.78 59.32
CA ARG A 127 -26.98 -14.40 59.18
C ARG A 127 -27.21 -12.89 59.15
N ASP A 128 -26.24 -12.15 58.62
CA ASP A 128 -26.35 -10.71 58.41
C ASP A 128 -27.06 -10.42 57.07
N PHE A 129 -28.37 -10.23 57.15
CA PHE A 129 -29.22 -9.97 56.00
C PHE A 129 -29.04 -8.57 55.40
N GLU A 130 -28.60 -7.59 56.19
CA GLU A 130 -28.39 -6.22 55.71
C GLU A 130 -27.12 -6.17 54.86
N THR A 131 -26.02 -6.72 55.38
CA THR A 131 -24.76 -6.86 54.65
C THR A 131 -24.91 -7.71 53.38
N GLN A 132 -25.67 -8.82 53.43
CA GLN A 132 -25.96 -9.60 52.21
C GLN A 132 -26.61 -8.76 51.11
N ARG A 133 -27.57 -7.90 51.46
CA ARG A 133 -28.31 -7.10 50.49
C ARG A 133 -27.45 -5.99 49.89
N GLU A 134 -26.53 -5.43 50.68
CA GLU A 134 -25.55 -4.45 50.19
C GLU A 134 -24.52 -5.11 49.25
N LEU A 135 -23.97 -6.25 49.65
CA LEU A 135 -23.03 -7.02 48.82
C LEU A 135 -23.67 -7.50 47.51
N GLU A 136 -24.95 -7.87 47.52
CA GLU A 136 -25.68 -8.25 46.30
C GLU A 136 -25.81 -7.06 45.33
N ARG A 137 -26.04 -5.84 45.83
CA ARG A 137 -26.06 -4.63 45.00
C ARG A 137 -24.68 -4.33 44.43
N ALA A 138 -23.64 -4.35 45.28
CA ALA A 138 -22.26 -4.11 44.86
C ALA A 138 -21.81 -5.12 43.81
N ARG A 139 -22.15 -6.41 43.98
CA ARG A 139 -21.88 -7.47 43.01
C ARG A 139 -22.55 -7.18 41.66
N ASN A 140 -23.82 -6.79 41.66
CA ASN A 140 -24.56 -6.52 40.43
C ASN A 140 -23.99 -5.31 39.69
N GLU A 141 -23.56 -4.27 40.42
CA GLU A 141 -22.88 -3.11 39.84
C GLU A 141 -21.53 -3.47 39.23
N ALA A 142 -20.70 -4.23 39.96
CA ALA A 142 -19.40 -4.70 39.47
C ALA A 142 -19.54 -5.61 38.23
N LEU A 143 -20.56 -6.48 38.20
CA LEU A 143 -20.87 -7.33 37.03
C LEU A 143 -21.28 -6.49 35.80
N GLU A 144 -22.10 -5.46 35.98
CA GLU A 144 -22.51 -4.58 34.89
C GLU A 144 -21.32 -3.76 34.36
N ASN A 145 -20.47 -3.24 35.25
CA ASN A 145 -19.24 -2.54 34.85
C ASN A 145 -18.28 -3.47 34.09
N GLN A 146 -18.11 -4.71 34.56
CA GLN A 146 -17.33 -5.73 33.85
C GLN A 146 -17.91 -6.03 32.47
N ARG A 147 -19.24 -6.15 32.35
CA ARG A 147 -19.93 -6.40 31.08
C ARG A 147 -19.67 -5.27 30.08
N ARG A 148 -19.81 -4.01 30.51
CA ARG A 148 -19.55 -2.84 29.65
C ARG A 148 -18.11 -2.77 29.17
N ALA A 149 -17.14 -3.01 30.07
CA ALA A 149 -15.72 -3.05 29.72
C ALA A 149 -15.41 -4.13 28.68
N GLU A 150 -16.02 -5.32 28.82
CA GLU A 150 -15.84 -6.41 27.86
C GLU A 150 -16.55 -6.14 26.51
N GLU A 151 -17.72 -5.51 26.52
CA GLU A 151 -18.43 -5.08 25.32
C GLU A 151 -17.64 -4.04 24.52
N GLU A 152 -17.08 -3.03 25.20
CA GLU A 152 -16.22 -2.03 24.58
C GLU A 152 -14.95 -2.66 23.98
N ARG A 153 -14.32 -3.58 24.73
CA ARG A 153 -13.16 -4.35 24.25
C ARG A 153 -13.51 -5.16 23.00
N SER A 154 -14.62 -5.89 23.03
CA SER A 154 -15.09 -6.72 21.91
C SER A 154 -15.45 -5.89 20.68
N ALA A 155 -16.11 -4.75 20.87
CA ALA A 155 -16.44 -3.82 19.80
C ALA A 155 -15.17 -3.28 19.11
N LEU A 156 -14.16 -2.91 19.90
CA LEU A 156 -12.89 -2.43 19.37
C LEU A 156 -12.13 -3.53 18.59
N VAL A 157 -12.12 -4.76 19.10
CA VAL A 157 -11.54 -5.92 18.39
C VAL A 157 -12.24 -6.15 17.06
N SER A 158 -13.58 -6.18 17.06
CA SER A 158 -14.38 -6.38 15.83
C SER A 158 -14.11 -5.27 14.81
N HIS A 159 -14.01 -4.02 15.28
CA HIS A 159 -13.71 -2.88 14.41
C HIS A 159 -12.38 -3.04 13.68
N PHE A 160 -11.32 -3.46 14.39
CA PHE A 160 -10.02 -3.71 13.76
C PHE A 160 -10.05 -4.86 12.77
N ASP A 161 -10.78 -5.94 13.08
CA ASP A 161 -10.92 -7.07 12.15
C ASP A 161 -11.69 -6.69 10.88
N ASP A 162 -12.74 -5.88 11.00
CA ASP A 162 -13.51 -5.38 9.85
C ASP A 162 -12.66 -4.46 8.96
N GLN A 163 -11.93 -3.50 9.57
CA GLN A 163 -11.01 -2.64 8.83
C GLN A 163 -9.91 -3.44 8.12
N ARG A 164 -9.36 -4.47 8.78
CA ARG A 164 -8.35 -5.35 8.18
C ARG A 164 -8.91 -6.08 6.97
N ARG A 165 -10.12 -6.63 7.06
CA ARG A 165 -10.79 -7.31 5.93
C ARG A 165 -11.00 -6.37 4.75
N LEU A 166 -11.48 -5.15 5.02
CA LEU A 166 -11.70 -4.14 4.00
C LEU A 166 -10.41 -3.78 3.26
N LEU A 167 -9.34 -3.47 4.01
CA LEU A 167 -8.03 -3.16 3.42
C LEU A 167 -7.46 -4.32 2.61
N GLN A 168 -7.61 -5.56 3.09
CA GLN A 168 -7.16 -6.75 2.36
C GLN A 168 -7.92 -6.95 1.05
N ASP A 169 -9.22 -6.68 1.03
CA ASP A 169 -10.03 -6.78 -0.19
C ASP A 169 -9.64 -5.70 -1.21
N GLU A 170 -9.46 -4.45 -0.76
CA GLU A 170 -8.98 -3.37 -1.63
C GLU A 170 -7.57 -3.64 -2.19
N MET A 171 -6.63 -4.09 -1.34
CA MET A 171 -5.30 -4.50 -1.80
C MET A 171 -5.37 -5.62 -2.83
N ARG A 172 -6.31 -6.56 -2.68
CA ARG A 172 -6.51 -7.65 -3.64
C ARG A 172 -7.04 -7.14 -4.98
N LYS A 173 -7.97 -6.19 -4.97
CA LYS A 173 -8.48 -5.55 -6.20
C LYS A 173 -7.37 -4.79 -6.93
N ILE A 174 -6.60 -3.97 -6.20
CA ILE A 174 -5.46 -3.23 -6.75
C ILE A 174 -4.45 -4.18 -7.37
N ARG A 175 -4.10 -5.27 -6.68
CA ARG A 175 -3.15 -6.25 -7.20
C ARG A 175 -3.65 -6.94 -8.47
N ARG A 176 -4.94 -7.28 -8.54
CA ARG A 176 -5.54 -7.85 -9.75
C ARG A 176 -5.50 -6.88 -10.91
N ALA A 177 -5.93 -5.63 -10.71
CA ALA A 177 -5.91 -4.60 -11.74
C ALA A 177 -4.49 -4.36 -12.27
N PHE A 178 -3.50 -4.29 -11.38
CA PHE A 178 -2.10 -4.12 -11.78
C PHE A 178 -1.57 -5.31 -12.59
N GLN A 179 -1.94 -6.53 -12.19
CA GLN A 179 -1.56 -7.76 -12.90
C GLN A 179 -2.20 -7.80 -14.31
N GLU A 180 -3.50 -7.51 -14.40
CA GLU A 180 -4.24 -7.46 -15.67
C GLU A 180 -3.65 -6.40 -16.61
N GLU A 181 -3.30 -5.22 -16.09
CA GLU A 181 -2.67 -4.17 -16.89
C GLU A 181 -1.27 -4.60 -17.39
N ALA A 182 -0.46 -5.23 -16.54
CA ALA A 182 0.84 -5.74 -16.93
C ALA A 182 0.74 -6.83 -18.01
N ASP A 183 -0.21 -7.76 -17.86
CA ASP A 183 -0.46 -8.83 -18.82
C ASP A 183 -0.96 -8.27 -20.15
N ALA A 184 -1.90 -7.32 -20.13
CA ALA A 184 -2.41 -6.63 -21.32
C ALA A 184 -1.30 -5.89 -22.07
N ARG A 185 -0.43 -5.14 -21.35
CA ARG A 185 0.74 -4.49 -21.94
C ARG A 185 1.66 -5.51 -22.62
N SER A 186 1.96 -6.61 -21.95
CA SER A 186 2.84 -7.66 -22.51
C SER A 186 2.25 -8.32 -23.77
N ALA A 187 0.94 -8.58 -23.78
CA ALA A 187 0.24 -9.15 -24.93
C ALA A 187 0.20 -8.16 -26.12
N GLN A 188 -0.01 -6.87 -25.84
CA GLN A 188 0.01 -5.82 -26.85
C GLN A 188 1.41 -5.66 -27.46
N THR A 189 2.48 -5.71 -26.67
CA THR A 189 3.86 -5.70 -27.17
C THR A 189 4.14 -6.88 -28.09
N ARG A 190 3.82 -8.12 -27.67
CA ARG A 190 4.00 -9.33 -28.49
C ARG A 190 3.24 -9.26 -29.81
N THR A 191 2.01 -8.77 -29.78
CA THR A 191 1.17 -8.62 -30.98
C THR A 191 1.77 -7.60 -31.94
N SER A 192 2.24 -6.46 -31.41
CA SER A 192 2.89 -5.42 -32.21
C SER A 192 4.19 -5.93 -32.87
N GLU A 193 5.00 -6.67 -32.12
CA GLU A 193 6.23 -7.32 -32.63
C GLU A 193 5.91 -8.33 -33.74
N GLN A 194 4.89 -9.19 -33.56
CA GLN A 194 4.47 -10.15 -34.58
C GLN A 194 3.98 -9.47 -35.87
N ILE A 195 3.19 -8.40 -35.74
CA ILE A 195 2.74 -7.61 -36.90
C ILE A 195 3.94 -7.02 -37.63
N GLN A 196 4.91 -6.47 -36.90
CA GLN A 196 6.10 -5.87 -37.49
C GLN A 196 6.96 -6.89 -38.23
N ILE A 197 7.17 -8.08 -37.65
CA ILE A 197 7.88 -9.18 -38.29
C ILE A 197 7.16 -9.64 -39.57
N SER A 198 5.84 -9.81 -39.51
CA SER A 198 5.02 -10.20 -40.67
C SER A 198 5.09 -9.16 -41.80
N GLN A 199 5.07 -7.87 -41.48
CA GLN A 199 5.23 -6.79 -42.44
C GLN A 199 6.62 -6.79 -43.09
N GLN A 200 7.68 -6.98 -42.30
CA GLN A 200 9.05 -7.08 -42.82
C GLN A 200 9.20 -8.26 -43.80
N GLN A 201 8.66 -9.44 -43.44
CA GLN A 201 8.69 -10.61 -44.31
C GLN A 201 7.96 -10.36 -45.64
N ARG A 202 6.77 -9.75 -45.60
CA ARG A 202 6.02 -9.37 -46.81
C ARG A 202 6.81 -8.39 -47.69
N ALA A 203 7.49 -7.41 -47.09
CA ALA A 203 8.30 -6.45 -47.82
C ALA A 203 9.51 -7.13 -48.51
N ILE A 204 10.15 -8.09 -47.84
CA ILE A 204 11.25 -8.89 -48.41
C ILE A 204 10.75 -9.69 -49.61
N ILE A 205 9.66 -10.45 -49.45
CA ILE A 205 9.07 -11.26 -50.53
C ILE A 205 8.67 -10.38 -51.73
N MET A 206 8.08 -9.21 -51.47
CA MET A 206 7.68 -8.27 -52.53
C MET A 206 8.90 -7.73 -53.29
N ARG A 207 9.99 -7.41 -52.59
CA ARG A 207 11.25 -6.97 -53.22
C ARG A 207 11.82 -8.06 -54.12
N GLU A 208 11.95 -9.29 -53.63
CA GLU A 208 12.45 -10.41 -54.43
C GLU A 208 11.59 -10.65 -55.68
N HIS A 209 10.27 -10.58 -55.53
CA HIS A 209 9.35 -10.74 -56.67
C HIS A 209 9.54 -9.62 -57.71
N ASN A 210 9.69 -8.38 -57.26
CA ASN A 210 9.90 -7.23 -58.15
C ASN A 210 11.26 -7.32 -58.87
N GLU A 211 12.32 -7.76 -58.19
CA GLU A 211 13.63 -8.01 -58.81
C GLU A 211 13.57 -9.09 -59.87
N ARG A 212 12.85 -10.20 -59.63
CA ARG A 212 12.65 -11.27 -60.63
C ARG A 212 11.89 -10.75 -61.85
N LEU A 213 10.83 -9.98 -61.66
CA LEU A 213 10.08 -9.36 -62.76
C LEU A 213 10.97 -8.43 -63.58
N ARG A 214 11.78 -7.60 -62.92
CA ARG A 214 12.74 -6.70 -63.60
C ARG A 214 13.77 -7.49 -64.40
N ALA A 215 14.35 -8.56 -63.84
CA ALA A 215 15.28 -9.42 -64.55
C ALA A 215 14.65 -10.04 -65.81
N HIS A 216 13.42 -10.52 -65.69
CA HIS A 216 12.67 -11.09 -66.81
C HIS A 216 12.32 -10.06 -67.89
N LEU A 217 12.01 -8.82 -67.50
CA LEU A 217 11.79 -7.71 -68.43
C LEU A 217 13.06 -7.35 -69.21
N VAL A 218 14.21 -7.30 -68.53
CA VAL A 218 15.51 -7.05 -69.17
C VAL A 218 15.86 -8.18 -70.14
N GLU A 219 15.62 -9.44 -69.78
CA GLU A 219 15.86 -10.58 -70.67
C GLU A 219 15.00 -10.51 -71.94
N MET A 220 13.71 -10.16 -71.80
CA MET A 220 12.82 -9.98 -72.97
C MET A 220 13.30 -8.84 -73.87
N GLN A 221 13.75 -7.72 -73.32
CA GLN A 221 14.29 -6.60 -74.11
C GLN A 221 15.58 -6.98 -74.83
N GLN A 222 16.47 -7.75 -74.20
CA GLN A 222 17.70 -8.24 -74.82
C GLN A 222 17.43 -9.23 -75.96
N ARG A 223 16.44 -10.13 -75.79
CA ARG A 223 15.99 -11.01 -76.89
C ARG A 223 15.39 -10.23 -78.05
N HIS A 224 14.67 -9.14 -77.76
CA HIS A 224 14.10 -8.27 -78.79
C HIS A 224 15.19 -7.44 -79.51
N ASN A 225 16.21 -6.95 -78.79
CA ASN A 225 17.37 -6.25 -79.39
C ASN A 225 18.38 -7.19 -80.09
N GLY A 226 18.43 -8.48 -79.73
CA GLY A 226 19.18 -9.51 -80.46
C GLY A 226 18.46 -10.01 -81.71
N SER A 227 17.18 -9.66 -81.88
CA SER A 227 16.31 -10.03 -83.01
C SER A 227 15.83 -8.79 -83.78
N SER A 228 16.73 -7.82 -84.02
CA SER A 228 16.49 -6.70 -84.93
C SER A 228 17.60 -6.59 -85.98
N GLY A 229 17.62 -7.58 -86.88
CA GLY A 229 17.86 -7.29 -88.29
C GLY A 229 16.49 -7.14 -88.97
N ILE A 230 15.89 -5.94 -88.90
CA ILE A 230 14.91 -5.29 -89.82
C ILE A 230 14.16 -4.19 -89.02
N PRO A 231 14.05 -2.95 -89.53
CA PRO A 231 13.39 -1.87 -88.82
C PRO A 231 11.89 -1.86 -89.11
N LEU A 232 11.07 -1.67 -88.08
CA LEU A 232 9.70 -1.16 -88.22
C LEU A 232 9.47 -0.02 -87.24
N SER A 233 9.69 1.18 -87.75
CA SER A 233 9.01 2.40 -87.32
C SER A 233 7.49 2.21 -87.36
N ASN A 234 6.79 2.83 -86.41
CA ASN A 234 5.34 2.85 -86.21
C ASN A 234 4.72 1.56 -85.67
N ILE A 235 4.52 1.50 -84.34
CA ILE A 235 3.17 1.50 -83.74
C ILE A 235 3.27 2.29 -82.42
N ILE A 236 2.42 3.29 -82.33
CA ILE A 236 2.30 4.32 -81.31
C ILE A 236 1.65 3.75 -80.03
N LEU A 237 2.18 4.15 -78.87
CA LEU A 237 1.61 4.07 -77.51
C LEU A 237 0.08 4.37 -77.50
N PRO A 238 -0.75 3.79 -76.60
CA PRO A 238 -0.54 3.91 -75.15
C PRO A 238 -1.08 2.74 -74.29
N ALA A 239 -0.22 2.08 -73.53
CA ALA A 239 -0.64 1.23 -72.40
C ALA A 239 0.12 1.51 -71.10
N VAL A 240 0.89 2.60 -71.06
CA VAL A 240 1.73 2.99 -69.91
C VAL A 240 0.99 3.91 -68.92
N THR A 241 -0.27 4.28 -69.17
CA THR A 241 -0.99 5.27 -68.35
C THR A 241 -2.07 4.70 -67.40
N VAL A 242 -2.18 3.37 -67.21
CA VAL A 242 -3.24 2.79 -66.33
C VAL A 242 -2.72 2.24 -65.00
N LEU A 243 -1.40 2.11 -64.78
CA LEU A 243 -0.86 1.50 -63.56
C LEU A 243 -0.25 2.48 -62.54
N LEU A 244 -0.42 3.79 -62.72
CA LEU A 244 0.03 4.81 -61.76
C LEU A 244 -1.10 5.41 -60.89
N THR A 245 -2.32 4.87 -60.95
CA THR A 245 -3.49 5.39 -60.20
C THR A 245 -4.10 4.38 -59.22
N LEU A 246 -3.33 3.37 -58.79
CA LEU A 246 -3.76 2.36 -57.81
C LEU A 246 -2.78 2.18 -56.64
N MET A 247 -1.94 3.19 -56.40
CA MET A 247 -1.19 3.34 -55.15
C MET A 247 -1.28 4.80 -54.64
N LEU A 248 -2.48 5.14 -54.17
CA LEU A 248 -2.76 6.20 -53.20
C LEU A 248 -3.86 5.70 -52.27
#